data_AF-A0AA38UH33-F1
#
_entry.id   AF-A0AA38UH33-F1
#
_cell.length_a   1.000
_cell.length_b   1.000
_cell.length_c   1.000
_cell.angle_alpha   90.00
_cell.angle_beta   90.00
_cell.angle_gamma   90.00
#
_symmetry.space_group_name_H-M   'P 1'
#
loop_
_entity.id
_entity.type
_entity.pdbx_description
1 polymer ?
#
loop_
_entity_poly.entity_id
_entity_poly.type
_entity_poly.pdbx_seq_one_letter_code
_entity_poly.pdbx_strand_id
1 'polypeptide(L)'
;IMNRSEDFLVKRGLIKKGQLFVSPPHEDSAEMIVAVIMDACDSINLDGTAKDPSEIRNGYTHAQKIRAAFTYGFNRIAGLGMATWERSEITGLMKGNPSVSSLVSSYMVSLRRRKVQAGEAATSARAITPEYIGRMYDYNRKPENWNIKAYEPTKRNKDKSEQWGGPRFRRELHLAYTLAFTCLLRVDEVLKIQAHEIRLVPGKKQCLEVILPFRKTNQFGKVQPFYLYALPTSLKYLCPIRAYADWMNLTQINEGYIFRRIGSGDRISADPSAQLVCYPC
;
A
#
# COMPACT_ATOMS: atom_id res chain seq x y z
N ILE A 1 13.50 -15.48 11.47
CA ILE A 1 12.86 -14.33 12.15
C ILE A 1 12.15 -14.81 13.41
N MET A 2 11.06 -15.58 13.30
CA MET A 2 10.26 -16.01 14.47
C MET A 2 11.07 -16.72 15.57
N ASN A 3 11.84 -17.77 15.26
CA ASN A 3 12.65 -18.47 16.28
C ASN A 3 13.68 -17.53 16.95
N ARG A 4 14.35 -16.68 16.17
CA ARG A 4 15.32 -15.70 16.70
C ARG A 4 14.64 -14.68 17.62
N SER A 5 13.43 -14.25 17.29
CA SER A 5 12.63 -13.36 18.13
C SER A 5 12.24 -14.02 19.44
N GLU A 6 11.82 -15.30 19.40
CA GLU A 6 11.50 -16.07 20.60
C GLU A 6 12.74 -16.28 21.48
N ASP A 7 13.87 -16.71 20.90
CA ASP A 7 15.13 -16.90 21.63
C ASP A 7 15.59 -15.60 22.32
N PHE A 8 15.42 -14.45 21.66
CA PHE A 8 15.69 -13.14 22.25
C PHE A 8 14.82 -12.86 23.48
N LEU A 9 13.51 -13.09 23.37
CA LEU A 9 12.56 -12.85 24.47
C LEU A 9 12.79 -13.82 25.64
N VAL A 10 13.10 -15.09 25.34
CA VAL A 10 13.45 -16.11 26.34
C VAL A 10 14.74 -15.75 27.06
N LYS A 11 15.79 -15.33 26.33
CA LYS A 11 17.07 -14.93 26.92
C LYS A 11 16.93 -13.72 27.86
N ARG A 12 15.96 -12.83 27.58
CA ARG A 12 15.63 -11.67 28.42
C ARG A 12 14.67 -12.00 29.57
N GLY A 13 14.23 -13.26 29.70
CA GLY A 13 13.30 -13.68 30.75
C GLY A 13 11.87 -13.18 30.58
N LEU A 14 11.50 -12.70 29.38
CA LEU A 14 10.18 -12.11 29.12
C LEU A 14 9.11 -13.19 28.88
N ILE A 15 9.50 -14.35 28.33
CA ILE A 15 8.64 -15.51 28.10
C ILE A 15 9.40 -16.81 28.27
N LYS A 16 8.69 -17.94 28.42
CA LYS A 16 9.29 -19.28 28.26
C LYS A 16 9.22 -19.72 26.80
N LYS A 17 10.11 -20.64 26.42
CA LYS A 17 10.11 -21.22 25.07
C LYS A 17 8.76 -21.88 24.75
N GLY A 18 8.22 -21.60 23.57
CA GLY A 18 6.90 -22.04 23.11
C GLY A 18 5.75 -21.12 23.48
N GLN A 19 5.99 -20.01 24.20
CA GLN A 19 4.93 -19.10 24.66
C GLN A 19 4.73 -17.87 23.76
N LEU A 20 5.47 -17.73 22.66
CA LEU A 20 5.37 -16.52 21.84
C LEU A 20 4.04 -16.41 21.07
N PHE A 21 3.52 -17.53 20.56
CA PHE A 21 2.32 -17.57 19.72
C PHE A 21 1.23 -18.45 20.34
N VAL A 22 0.88 -18.17 21.60
CA VAL A 22 -0.19 -18.86 22.34
C VAL A 22 -1.50 -18.08 22.31
N SER A 23 -2.60 -18.78 22.61
CA SER A 23 -3.93 -18.17 22.80
C SER A 23 -4.45 -18.54 24.18
N PRO A 24 -4.75 -17.56 25.06
CA PRO A 24 -4.60 -16.12 24.84
C PRO A 24 -3.12 -15.67 24.83
N PRO A 25 -2.75 -14.62 24.07
CA PRO A 25 -1.39 -14.06 24.10
C PRO A 25 -1.04 -13.47 25.45
N HIS A 26 0.27 -13.31 25.69
CA HIS A 26 0.76 -12.52 26.82
C HIS A 26 0.26 -11.07 26.73
N GLU A 27 -0.03 -10.43 27.86
CA GLU A 27 -0.56 -9.06 27.88
C GLU A 27 0.40 -8.06 27.23
N ASP A 28 1.70 -8.20 27.50
CA ASP A 28 2.78 -7.38 26.92
C ASP A 28 3.22 -7.80 25.50
N SER A 29 2.43 -8.60 24.79
CA SER A 29 2.84 -9.11 23.47
C SER A 29 3.15 -7.99 22.47
N ALA A 30 2.50 -6.83 22.58
CA ALA A 30 2.74 -5.69 21.69
C ALA A 30 4.10 -5.02 21.99
N GLU A 31 4.42 -4.89 23.26
CA GLU A 31 5.67 -4.37 23.83
C GLU A 31 6.84 -5.30 23.45
N MET A 32 6.64 -6.62 23.55
CA MET A 32 7.62 -7.61 23.12
C MET A 32 7.94 -7.52 21.62
N ILE A 33 6.94 -7.28 20.76
CA ILE A 33 7.18 -7.03 19.33
C ILE A 33 8.04 -5.78 19.13
N VAL A 34 7.71 -4.69 19.83
CA VAL A 34 8.50 -3.45 19.79
C VAL A 34 9.92 -3.71 20.26
N ALA A 35 10.12 -4.44 21.35
CA ALA A 35 11.43 -4.78 21.89
C ALA A 35 12.29 -5.55 20.89
N VAL A 36 11.71 -6.55 20.21
CA VAL A 36 12.41 -7.31 19.15
C VAL A 36 12.81 -6.42 17.98
N ILE A 37 11.91 -5.52 17.54
CA ILE A 37 12.22 -4.59 16.45
C ILE A 37 13.28 -3.57 16.90
N MET A 38 13.22 -3.09 18.14
CA MET A 38 14.18 -2.15 18.72
C MET A 38 15.58 -2.75 18.80
N ASP A 39 15.69 -3.97 19.32
CA ASP A 39 16.95 -4.71 19.39
C ASP A 39 17.56 -4.94 18.01
N ALA A 40 16.77 -5.40 17.04
CA ALA A 40 17.29 -5.76 15.72
C ALA A 40 17.56 -4.57 14.78
N CYS A 41 16.83 -3.47 14.94
CA CYS A 41 16.77 -2.41 13.93
C CYS A 41 17.06 -1.01 14.47
N ASP A 42 16.80 -0.68 15.74
CA ASP A 42 16.97 0.69 16.23
C ASP A 42 18.41 0.99 16.67
N SER A 43 18.77 2.27 16.71
CA SER A 43 20.03 2.77 17.28
C SER A 43 19.96 2.97 18.79
N ILE A 44 18.83 2.63 19.41
CA ILE A 44 18.56 2.78 20.84
C ILE A 44 18.38 1.37 21.42
N ASN A 45 18.99 1.13 22.58
CA ASN A 45 18.81 -0.06 23.39
C ASN A 45 17.48 -0.04 24.14
N LEU A 46 17.08 -1.19 24.69
CA LEU A 46 15.86 -1.28 25.49
C LEU A 46 15.88 -0.42 26.76
N ASP A 47 17.06 -0.07 27.26
CA ASP A 47 17.27 0.82 28.41
C ASP A 47 17.28 2.31 28.03
N GLY A 48 17.07 2.63 26.75
CA GLY A 48 17.09 3.99 26.23
C GLY A 48 18.49 4.53 25.89
N THR A 49 19.56 3.76 26.13
CA THR A 49 20.92 4.17 25.77
C THR A 49 21.16 4.06 24.27
N ALA A 50 22.08 4.87 23.74
CA ALA A 50 22.48 4.75 22.34
C ALA A 50 23.34 3.49 22.14
N LYS A 51 23.07 2.76 21.06
CA LYS A 51 23.95 1.67 20.59
C LYS A 51 25.23 2.21 19.99
N ASP A 52 26.28 1.41 20.05
CA ASP A 52 27.58 1.74 19.45
C ASP A 52 27.43 2.00 17.94
N PRO A 53 27.98 3.11 17.40
CA PRO A 53 27.90 3.43 15.97
C PRO A 53 28.46 2.35 15.02
N SER A 54 29.41 1.54 15.49
CA SER A 54 30.02 0.44 14.72
C SER A 54 29.14 -0.81 14.64
N GLU A 55 28.10 -0.91 15.45
CA GLU A 55 27.18 -2.04 15.44
C GLU A 55 26.34 -2.04 14.15
N ILE A 56 26.37 -3.15 13.41
CA ILE A 56 25.58 -3.33 12.18
C ILE A 56 24.11 -3.47 12.56
N ARG A 57 23.29 -2.53 12.08
CA ARG A 57 21.84 -2.47 12.35
C ARG A 57 21.05 -2.80 11.10
N ASN A 58 19.95 -3.53 11.27
CA ASN A 58 19.05 -3.79 10.15
C ASN A 58 18.25 -2.52 9.79
N GLY A 59 17.90 -2.39 8.51
CA GLY A 59 17.10 -1.28 8.00
C GLY A 59 15.60 -1.41 8.30
N TYR A 60 14.84 -0.37 7.96
CA TYR A 60 13.39 -0.32 8.14
C TYR A 60 12.66 -1.48 7.42
N THR A 61 13.13 -1.88 6.24
CA THR A 61 12.58 -3.03 5.50
C THR A 61 12.65 -4.33 6.32
N HIS A 62 13.70 -4.51 7.12
CA HIS A 62 13.82 -5.67 8.00
C HIS A 62 12.82 -5.59 9.17
N ALA A 63 12.62 -4.40 9.74
CA ALA A 63 11.58 -4.17 10.75
C ALA A 63 10.18 -4.53 10.23
N GLN A 64 9.87 -4.18 8.97
CA GLN A 64 8.61 -4.59 8.32
C GLN A 64 8.47 -6.11 8.23
N LYS A 65 9.55 -6.82 7.86
CA LYS A 65 9.57 -8.29 7.82
C LYS A 65 9.35 -8.91 9.19
N ILE A 66 9.94 -8.33 10.25
CA ILE A 66 9.70 -8.76 11.64
C ILE A 66 8.22 -8.60 11.98
N ARG A 67 7.65 -7.41 11.77
CA ARG A 67 6.23 -7.15 12.04
C ARG A 67 5.32 -8.12 11.28
N ALA A 68 5.55 -8.29 9.98
CA ALA A 68 4.76 -9.22 9.15
C ALA A 68 4.85 -10.67 9.63
N ALA A 69 6.03 -11.11 10.09
CA ALA A 69 6.19 -12.44 10.67
C ALA A 69 5.38 -12.60 11.97
N PHE A 70 5.36 -11.59 12.84
CA PHE A 70 4.50 -11.59 14.03
C PHE A 70 3.02 -11.59 13.68
N THR A 71 2.60 -10.77 12.70
CA THR A 71 1.22 -10.77 12.21
C THR A 71 0.81 -12.15 11.71
N TYR A 72 1.68 -12.80 10.93
CA TYR A 72 1.45 -14.17 10.48
C TYR A 72 1.35 -15.15 11.65
N GLY A 73 2.29 -15.12 12.60
CA GLY A 73 2.31 -16.02 13.75
C GLY A 73 1.05 -15.90 14.62
N PHE A 74 0.66 -14.69 15.01
CA PHE A 74 -0.55 -14.47 15.81
C PHE A 74 -1.84 -14.79 15.03
N ASN A 75 -1.87 -14.56 13.72
CA ASN A 75 -3.03 -14.89 12.90
C ASN A 75 -3.18 -16.41 12.69
N ARG A 76 -2.11 -17.08 12.25
CA ARG A 76 -2.14 -18.48 11.79
C ARG A 76 -1.86 -19.50 12.89
N ILE A 77 -0.93 -19.22 13.79
CA ILE A 77 -0.51 -20.17 14.84
C ILE A 77 -1.42 -20.00 16.06
N ALA A 78 -1.60 -18.76 16.53
CA ALA A 78 -2.46 -18.48 17.69
C ALA A 78 -3.96 -18.36 17.33
N GLY A 79 -4.31 -18.32 16.03
CA GLY A 79 -5.71 -18.31 15.58
C GLY A 79 -6.47 -17.01 15.86
N LEU A 80 -5.79 -15.89 16.10
CA LEU A 80 -6.41 -14.63 16.57
C LEU A 80 -6.94 -13.74 15.44
N GLY A 81 -6.63 -14.08 14.18
CA GLY A 81 -7.00 -13.27 13.02
C GLY A 81 -6.32 -11.89 13.00
N MET A 82 -7.07 -10.87 12.56
CA MET A 82 -6.61 -9.49 12.38
C MET A 82 -7.39 -8.48 13.25
N ALA A 83 -8.05 -8.95 14.31
CA ALA A 83 -8.80 -8.08 15.21
C ALA A 83 -7.84 -7.11 15.94
N THR A 84 -8.35 -5.91 16.23
CA THR A 84 -7.62 -4.87 16.96
C THR A 84 -7.14 -5.37 18.31
N TRP A 85 -5.90 -5.05 18.69
CA TRP A 85 -5.36 -5.38 20.02
C TRP A 85 -5.92 -4.41 21.06
N GLU A 86 -6.79 -4.90 21.95
CA GLU A 86 -7.47 -4.09 22.96
C GLU A 86 -7.76 -4.87 24.24
N ARG A 87 -7.87 -4.15 25.36
CA ARG A 87 -8.28 -4.74 26.63
C ARG A 87 -9.79 -4.91 26.62
N SER A 88 -10.28 -6.14 26.81
CA SER A 88 -11.71 -6.40 26.86
C SER A 88 -12.30 -5.88 28.16
N GLU A 89 -13.30 -5.00 28.07
CA GLU A 89 -14.00 -4.43 29.23
C GLU A 89 -14.70 -5.49 30.09
N ILE A 90 -15.12 -6.59 29.47
CA ILE A 90 -15.85 -7.69 30.13
C ILE A 90 -14.90 -8.63 30.88
N THR A 91 -13.82 -9.04 30.21
CA THR A 91 -12.91 -10.08 30.76
C THR A 91 -11.66 -9.50 31.42
N GLY A 92 -11.37 -8.21 31.25
CA GLY A 92 -10.12 -7.57 31.68
C GLY A 92 -8.87 -8.02 30.90
N LEU A 93 -8.96 -9.12 30.15
CA LEU A 93 -7.89 -9.69 29.32
C LEU A 93 -7.72 -8.94 27.99
N MET A 94 -6.47 -8.94 27.49
CA MET A 94 -6.16 -8.45 26.15
C MET A 94 -6.70 -9.40 25.08
N LYS A 95 -7.30 -8.86 24.02
CA LYS A 95 -7.84 -9.59 22.87
C LYS A 95 -7.35 -8.97 21.57
N GLY A 96 -7.35 -9.77 20.51
CA GLY A 96 -6.95 -9.37 19.15
C GLY A 96 -5.52 -9.75 18.81
N ASN A 97 -4.97 -9.15 17.75
CA ASN A 97 -3.63 -9.45 17.27
C ASN A 97 -2.63 -8.36 17.72
N PRO A 98 -1.65 -8.68 18.59
CA PRO A 98 -0.71 -7.69 19.13
C PRO A 98 0.08 -6.90 18.06
N SER A 99 0.31 -7.49 16.88
CA SER A 99 1.06 -6.86 15.78
C SER A 99 0.31 -5.74 15.05
N VAL A 100 -1.01 -5.66 15.22
CA VAL A 100 -1.86 -4.58 14.69
C VAL A 100 -2.17 -3.52 15.74
N SER A 101 -1.58 -3.61 16.93
CA SER A 101 -1.74 -2.61 17.99
C SER A 101 -1.34 -1.20 17.55
N SER A 102 -1.94 -0.20 18.21
CA SER A 102 -1.56 1.20 18.07
C SER A 102 -0.11 1.44 18.50
N LEU A 103 0.36 0.72 19.52
CA LEU A 103 1.74 0.77 20.02
C LEU A 103 2.76 0.38 18.93
N VAL A 104 2.61 -0.82 18.34
CA VAL A 104 3.51 -1.31 17.28
C VAL A 104 3.45 -0.40 16.06
N SER A 105 2.25 0.08 15.69
CA SER A 105 2.08 0.99 14.54
C SER A 105 2.78 2.34 14.77
N SER A 106 2.60 2.95 15.93
CA SER A 106 3.23 4.23 16.30
C SER A 106 4.75 4.10 16.38
N TYR A 107 5.24 2.97 16.90
CA TYR A 107 6.66 2.68 16.95
C TYR A 107 7.25 2.56 15.53
N MET A 108 6.61 1.81 14.62
CA MET A 108 7.06 1.67 13.24
C MET A 108 7.14 3.01 12.50
N VAL A 109 6.16 3.89 12.69
CA VAL A 109 6.19 5.25 12.12
C VAL A 109 7.40 6.04 12.63
N SER A 110 7.67 5.96 13.93
CA SER A 110 8.78 6.66 14.57
C SER A 110 10.14 6.10 14.13
N LEU A 111 10.26 4.78 14.07
CA LEU A 111 11.46 4.08 13.57
C LEU A 111 11.76 4.47 12.12
N ARG A 112 10.73 4.53 11.26
CA ARG A 112 10.90 4.96 9.86
C ARG A 112 11.51 6.36 9.77
N ARG A 113 11.04 7.30 10.60
CA ARG A 113 11.57 8.67 10.63
C ARG A 113 13.03 8.70 11.06
N ARG A 114 13.38 7.97 12.14
CA ARG A 114 14.77 7.85 12.62
C ARG A 114 15.70 7.26 11.56
N LYS A 115 15.25 6.21 10.86
CA LYS A 115 16.03 5.57 9.79
C LYS A 115 16.29 6.51 8.61
N VAL A 116 15.28 7.25 8.18
CA VAL A 116 15.44 8.28 7.13
C VAL A 116 16.41 9.37 7.58
N GLN A 117 16.32 9.83 8.84
CA GLN A 117 17.27 10.81 9.40
C GLN A 117 18.70 10.27 9.45
N ALA A 118 18.88 8.98 9.71
CA ALA A 118 20.18 8.30 9.70
C ALA A 118 20.72 8.02 8.28
N GLY A 119 20.08 8.54 7.23
CA GLY A 119 20.52 8.39 5.85
C GLY A 119 20.14 7.05 5.21
N GLU A 120 19.33 6.22 5.88
CA GLU A 120 18.67 5.11 5.17
C GLU A 120 17.79 5.74 4.10
N ALA A 121 18.07 5.40 2.83
CA ALA A 121 17.21 5.80 1.75
C ALA A 121 15.79 5.44 2.17
N ALA A 122 14.92 6.45 2.26
CA ALA A 122 13.53 6.21 2.58
C ALA A 122 13.08 5.05 1.71
N THR A 123 12.39 4.06 2.28
CA THR A 123 11.71 3.03 1.50
C THR A 123 10.65 3.78 0.68
N SER A 124 11.09 4.35 -0.43
CA SER A 124 10.33 5.09 -1.40
C SER A 124 10.15 4.13 -2.54
N ALA A 125 8.90 3.99 -2.96
CA ALA A 125 8.51 3.45 -4.24
C ALA A 125 9.58 3.79 -5.28
N ARG A 126 10.19 2.76 -5.86
CA ARG A 126 11.09 2.92 -7.01
C ARG A 126 10.41 3.89 -7.97
N ALA A 127 11.09 4.97 -8.35
CA ALA A 127 10.49 5.95 -9.25
C ALA A 127 10.00 5.22 -10.50
N ILE A 128 8.73 5.40 -10.84
CA ILE A 128 8.18 4.79 -12.04
C ILE A 128 8.81 5.46 -13.25
N THR A 129 9.44 4.68 -14.11
CA THR A 129 10.11 5.17 -15.31
C THR A 129 9.22 4.94 -16.53
N PRO A 130 9.43 5.69 -17.63
CA PRO A 130 8.75 5.46 -18.90
C PRO A 130 8.82 4.00 -19.36
N GLU A 131 9.95 3.34 -19.16
CA GLU A 131 10.20 1.95 -19.58
C GLU A 131 9.38 0.96 -18.75
N TYR A 132 9.14 1.23 -17.46
CA TYR A 132 8.22 0.42 -16.65
C TYR A 132 6.78 0.58 -17.12
N ILE A 133 6.35 1.81 -17.45
CA ILE A 133 5.00 2.06 -17.96
C ILE A 133 4.82 1.42 -19.35
N GLY A 134 5.82 1.49 -20.21
CA GLY A 134 5.83 0.85 -21.53
C GLY A 134 5.68 -0.66 -21.43
N ARG A 135 6.50 -1.32 -20.60
CA ARG A 135 6.39 -2.78 -20.37
C ARG A 135 5.02 -3.17 -19.81
N MET A 136 4.50 -2.39 -18.88
CA MET A 136 3.15 -2.61 -18.33
C MET A 136 2.08 -2.45 -19.41
N TYR A 137 2.19 -1.43 -20.26
CA TYR A 137 1.27 -1.19 -21.37
C TYR A 137 1.26 -2.37 -22.35
N ASP A 138 2.42 -2.83 -22.80
CA ASP A 138 2.53 -3.95 -23.74
C ASP A 138 1.97 -5.24 -23.14
N TYR A 139 2.29 -5.51 -21.88
CA TYR A 139 1.74 -6.67 -21.16
C TYR A 139 0.22 -6.61 -21.02
N ASN A 140 -0.33 -5.44 -20.68
CA ASN A 140 -1.76 -5.24 -20.48
C ASN A 140 -2.56 -5.31 -21.79
N ARG A 141 -1.93 -4.99 -22.93
CA ARG A 141 -2.56 -5.00 -24.26
C ARG A 141 -2.61 -6.39 -24.92
N LYS A 142 -2.03 -7.42 -24.31
CA LYS A 142 -2.21 -8.80 -24.78
C LYS A 142 -3.68 -9.22 -24.71
N PRO A 143 -4.23 -9.98 -25.68
CA PRO A 143 -5.65 -10.35 -25.72
C PRO A 143 -6.17 -10.97 -24.42
N GLU A 144 -5.36 -11.81 -23.77
CA GLU A 144 -5.68 -12.46 -22.49
C GLU A 144 -5.82 -11.50 -21.31
N ASN A 145 -5.21 -10.32 -21.38
CA ASN A 145 -5.19 -9.30 -20.34
C ASN A 145 -6.08 -8.09 -20.66
N TRP A 146 -6.39 -7.86 -21.95
CA TRP A 146 -7.17 -6.72 -22.42
C TRP A 146 -8.65 -7.05 -22.59
N ASN A 147 -8.98 -8.23 -23.08
CA ASN A 147 -10.35 -8.59 -23.42
C ASN A 147 -11.14 -8.92 -22.16
N ILE A 148 -12.28 -8.25 -21.99
CA ILE A 148 -13.18 -8.47 -20.86
C ILE A 148 -13.95 -9.75 -21.12
N LYS A 149 -13.76 -10.74 -20.24
CA LYS A 149 -14.50 -12.00 -20.28
C LYS A 149 -15.68 -11.94 -19.31
N ALA A 150 -16.72 -12.72 -19.60
CA ALA A 150 -17.81 -12.94 -18.67
C ALA A 150 -17.26 -13.53 -17.37
N TYR A 151 -17.89 -13.22 -16.25
CA TYR A 151 -17.47 -13.76 -14.96
C TYR A 151 -17.66 -15.28 -14.95
N GLU A 152 -16.57 -16.01 -14.86
CA GLU A 152 -16.57 -17.45 -14.62
C GLU A 152 -16.04 -17.71 -13.20
N PRO A 153 -16.83 -18.34 -12.31
CA PRO A 153 -16.36 -18.74 -11.00
C PRO A 153 -15.25 -19.78 -11.17
N THR A 154 -14.01 -19.33 -11.08
CA THR A 154 -12.84 -20.21 -11.16
C THR A 154 -12.46 -20.69 -9.77
N LYS A 155 -12.19 -21.99 -9.64
CA LYS A 155 -11.56 -22.54 -8.44
C LYS A 155 -10.19 -21.85 -8.28
N ARG A 156 -9.93 -21.32 -7.09
CA ARG A 156 -8.71 -20.57 -6.75
C ARG A 156 -7.50 -21.51 -6.88
N ASN A 157 -6.91 -21.59 -8.07
CA ASN A 157 -5.81 -22.49 -8.34
C ASN A 157 -4.52 -21.87 -7.81
N LYS A 158 -3.78 -22.59 -6.95
CA LYS A 158 -2.54 -22.10 -6.29
C LYS A 158 -1.47 -21.65 -7.31
N ASP A 159 -1.50 -22.18 -8.52
CA ASP A 159 -0.52 -21.88 -9.57
C ASP A 159 -0.76 -20.55 -10.33
N LYS A 160 -1.91 -19.88 -10.13
CA LYS A 160 -2.23 -18.59 -10.79
C LYS A 160 -1.77 -17.36 -10.00
N SER A 161 -0.71 -17.47 -9.21
CA SER A 161 -0.17 -16.33 -8.45
C SER A 161 0.29 -15.15 -9.32
N GLU A 162 0.56 -15.42 -10.61
CA GLU A 162 0.98 -14.42 -11.60
C GLU A 162 -0.19 -13.57 -12.14
N GLN A 163 -1.44 -13.99 -11.95
CA GLN A 163 -2.62 -13.30 -12.47
C GLN A 163 -3.09 -12.21 -11.49
N TRP A 164 -2.29 -11.15 -11.39
CA TRP A 164 -2.39 -10.10 -10.36
C TRP A 164 -3.53 -9.09 -10.58
N GLY A 165 -4.25 -9.15 -11.71
CA GLY A 165 -5.28 -8.19 -12.05
C GLY A 165 -6.05 -8.54 -13.33
N GLY A 166 -7.33 -8.20 -13.36
CA GLY A 166 -8.18 -8.34 -14.54
C GLY A 166 -8.09 -7.15 -15.51
N PRO A 167 -8.74 -7.25 -16.68
CA PRO A 167 -8.68 -6.22 -17.71
C PRO A 167 -9.15 -4.82 -17.30
N ARG A 168 -10.11 -4.71 -16.38
CA ARG A 168 -10.59 -3.41 -15.85
C ARG A 168 -9.55 -2.80 -14.92
N PHE A 169 -9.04 -3.58 -13.96
CA PHE A 169 -7.97 -3.11 -13.05
C PHE A 169 -6.72 -2.66 -13.79
N ARG A 170 -6.36 -3.35 -14.87
CA ARG A 170 -5.21 -2.98 -15.71
C ARG A 170 -5.38 -1.62 -16.39
N ARG A 171 -6.58 -1.31 -16.89
CA ARG A 171 -6.91 -0.01 -17.49
C ARG A 171 -6.90 1.10 -16.46
N GLU A 172 -7.53 0.85 -15.31
CA GLU A 172 -7.57 1.77 -14.18
C GLU A 172 -6.15 2.15 -13.71
N LEU A 173 -5.29 1.17 -13.47
CA LEU A 173 -3.91 1.41 -13.07
C LEU A 173 -3.08 2.10 -14.17
N HIS A 174 -3.31 1.75 -15.43
CA HIS A 174 -2.61 2.42 -16.53
C HIS A 174 -2.94 3.92 -16.58
N LEU A 175 -4.21 4.29 -16.39
CA LEU A 175 -4.62 5.68 -16.24
C LEU A 175 -3.97 6.33 -15.01
N ALA A 176 -3.99 5.66 -13.85
CA ALA A 176 -3.38 6.19 -12.63
C ALA A 176 -1.88 6.49 -12.80
N TYR A 177 -1.14 5.56 -13.40
CA TYR A 177 0.30 5.72 -13.62
C TYR A 177 0.64 6.79 -14.67
N THR A 178 -0.14 6.88 -15.75
CA THR A 178 0.09 7.92 -16.77
C THR A 178 -0.22 9.32 -16.24
N LEU A 179 -1.26 9.48 -15.42
CA LEU A 179 -1.53 10.75 -14.73
C LEU A 179 -0.47 11.08 -13.67
N ALA A 180 -0.07 10.10 -12.85
CA ALA A 180 1.00 10.30 -11.87
C ALA A 180 2.29 10.75 -12.54
N PHE A 181 2.66 10.11 -13.66
CA PHE A 181 3.88 10.39 -14.39
C PHE A 181 3.84 11.76 -15.08
N THR A 182 2.75 12.08 -15.78
CA THR A 182 2.66 13.34 -16.56
C THR A 182 2.44 14.57 -15.69
N CYS A 183 1.70 14.46 -14.59
CA CYS A 183 1.46 15.56 -13.65
C CYS A 183 2.46 15.59 -12.48
N LEU A 184 3.41 14.65 -12.42
CA LEU A 184 4.38 14.48 -11.32
C LEU A 184 3.69 14.37 -9.95
N LEU A 185 2.59 13.60 -9.91
CA LEU A 185 1.76 13.43 -8.72
C LEU A 185 2.14 12.16 -7.96
N ARG A 186 1.94 12.20 -6.65
CA ARG A 186 1.99 10.97 -5.86
C ARG A 186 0.77 10.10 -6.18
N VAL A 187 0.94 8.79 -6.11
CA VAL A 187 -0.16 7.84 -6.38
C VAL A 187 -1.35 8.09 -5.44
N ASP A 188 -1.11 8.45 -4.17
CA ASP A 188 -2.19 8.76 -3.24
C ASP A 188 -2.97 10.05 -3.56
N GLU A 189 -2.35 10.98 -4.31
CA GLU A 189 -3.02 12.18 -4.83
C GLU A 189 -3.86 11.80 -6.06
N VAL A 190 -3.30 10.98 -6.96
CA VAL A 190 -4.01 10.51 -8.17
C VAL A 190 -5.26 9.70 -7.83
N LEU A 191 -5.15 8.76 -6.89
CA LEU A 191 -6.27 7.91 -6.51
C LEU A 191 -7.45 8.70 -5.93
N LYS A 192 -7.24 9.93 -5.45
CA LYS A 192 -8.27 10.79 -4.89
C LYS A 192 -9.02 11.63 -5.92
N ILE A 193 -8.59 11.63 -7.18
CA ILE A 193 -9.23 12.39 -8.26
C ILE A 193 -10.68 11.92 -8.43
N GLN A 194 -11.60 12.88 -8.41
CA GLN A 194 -13.02 12.67 -8.65
C GLN A 194 -13.41 13.01 -10.09
N ALA A 195 -14.56 12.49 -10.52
CA ALA A 195 -15.02 12.62 -11.90
C ALA A 195 -15.26 14.07 -12.34
N HIS A 196 -15.66 14.96 -11.43
CA HIS A 196 -15.83 16.38 -11.74
C HIS A 196 -14.49 17.15 -11.83
N GLU A 197 -13.40 16.55 -11.37
CA GLU A 197 -12.06 17.16 -11.35
C GLU A 197 -11.23 16.80 -12.58
N ILE A 198 -11.67 15.81 -13.37
CA ILE A 198 -10.99 15.38 -14.59
C ILE A 198 -11.98 15.36 -15.76
N ARG A 199 -11.70 16.15 -16.79
CA ARG A 199 -12.62 16.28 -17.93
C ARG A 199 -11.91 16.65 -19.21
N LEU A 200 -12.50 16.24 -20.33
CA LEU A 200 -12.08 16.73 -21.63
C LEU A 200 -12.52 18.18 -21.79
N VAL A 201 -11.62 19.05 -22.24
CA VAL A 201 -11.91 20.47 -22.41
C VAL A 201 -12.77 20.69 -23.66
N PRO A 202 -13.99 21.23 -23.53
CA PRO A 202 -14.84 21.52 -24.69
C PRO A 202 -14.14 22.47 -25.67
N GLY A 203 -14.25 22.20 -26.96
CA GLY A 203 -13.66 23.03 -28.02
C GLY A 203 -12.14 22.84 -28.24
N LYS A 204 -11.42 22.13 -27.35
CA LYS A 204 -10.01 21.77 -27.56
C LYS A 204 -9.90 20.28 -27.89
N LYS A 205 -9.47 19.96 -29.11
CA LYS A 205 -9.24 18.57 -29.51
C LYS A 205 -8.16 17.95 -28.62
N GLN A 206 -8.47 16.81 -28.02
CA GLN A 206 -7.52 16.01 -27.25
C GLN A 206 -6.82 16.81 -26.14
N CYS A 207 -7.61 17.52 -25.34
CA CYS A 207 -7.13 18.21 -24.15
C CYS A 207 -7.89 17.71 -22.92
N LEU A 208 -7.15 17.29 -21.90
CA LEU A 208 -7.67 16.79 -20.64
C LEU A 208 -7.28 17.77 -19.53
N GLU A 209 -8.27 18.33 -18.87
CA GLU A 209 -8.10 19.16 -17.69
C GLU A 209 -8.15 18.27 -16.44
N VAL A 210 -7.14 18.40 -15.57
CA VAL A 210 -7.08 17.71 -14.28
C VAL A 210 -6.91 18.75 -13.18
N ILE A 211 -7.92 18.87 -12.33
CA ILE A 211 -7.94 19.72 -11.15
C ILE A 211 -7.56 18.84 -9.96
N LEU A 212 -6.75 19.37 -9.04
CA LEU A 212 -6.48 18.69 -7.78
C LEU A 212 -7.20 19.42 -6.65
N PRO A 213 -7.91 18.69 -5.77
CA PRO A 213 -8.66 19.33 -4.69
C PRO A 213 -7.73 19.98 -3.67
N PHE A 214 -6.58 19.36 -3.38
CA PHE A 214 -5.60 19.85 -2.41
C PHE A 214 -4.17 19.51 -2.86
N ARG A 215 -3.25 20.48 -2.74
CA ARG A 215 -1.81 20.23 -2.88
C ARG A 215 -1.14 20.48 -1.54
N LYS A 216 -0.35 19.51 -1.05
CA LYS A 216 0.35 19.58 0.25
C LYS A 216 1.26 20.81 0.39
N THR A 217 1.67 21.42 -0.72
CA THR A 217 2.54 22.61 -0.76
C THR A 217 1.81 23.94 -0.90
N ASN A 218 0.47 23.97 -0.97
CA ASN A 218 -0.28 25.19 -1.26
C ASN A 218 -1.32 25.46 -0.16
N GLN A 219 -0.88 26.13 0.91
CA GLN A 219 -1.72 26.45 2.08
C GLN A 219 -2.84 27.47 1.78
N PHE A 220 -2.84 28.14 0.62
CA PHE A 220 -3.70 29.28 0.30
C PHE A 220 -4.64 29.10 -0.91
N GLY A 221 -4.94 27.85 -1.30
CA GLY A 221 -6.26 27.56 -1.89
C GLY A 221 -6.53 27.88 -3.38
N LYS A 222 -5.53 28.03 -4.26
CA LYS A 222 -5.76 27.99 -5.71
C LYS A 222 -4.70 27.12 -6.41
N VAL A 223 -5.02 25.83 -6.61
CA VAL A 223 -4.20 24.94 -7.44
C VAL A 223 -4.60 25.17 -8.90
N GLN A 224 -3.63 25.59 -9.73
CA GLN A 224 -3.86 25.70 -11.17
C GLN A 224 -4.10 24.30 -11.76
N PRO A 225 -5.10 24.13 -12.64
CA PRO A 225 -5.35 22.85 -13.29
C PRO A 225 -4.18 22.45 -14.21
N PHE A 226 -3.99 21.15 -14.37
CA PHE A 226 -3.12 20.59 -15.39
C PHE A 226 -3.89 20.46 -16.69
N TYR A 227 -3.36 21.07 -17.76
CA TYR A 227 -3.85 20.85 -19.13
C TYR A 227 -2.94 19.87 -19.83
N LEU A 228 -3.42 18.64 -20.00
CA LEU A 228 -2.71 17.56 -20.68
C LEU A 228 -3.16 17.47 -22.13
N TYR A 229 -2.22 17.18 -23.02
CA TYR A 229 -2.46 17.00 -24.45
C TYR A 229 -2.11 15.58 -24.88
N ALA A 230 -2.72 15.12 -25.98
CA ALA A 230 -2.41 13.80 -26.49
C ALA A 230 -0.95 13.72 -26.96
N LEU A 231 -0.22 12.74 -26.43
CA LEU A 231 1.15 12.49 -26.85
C LEU A 231 1.19 11.85 -28.25
N PRO A 232 2.32 11.95 -28.97
CA PRO A 232 2.51 11.24 -30.25
C PRO A 232 2.27 9.74 -30.14
N THR A 233 2.00 9.09 -31.28
CA THR A 233 1.73 7.64 -31.34
C THR A 233 2.90 6.80 -30.79
N SER A 234 4.14 7.27 -30.96
CA SER A 234 5.35 6.64 -30.40
C SER A 234 5.33 6.57 -28.87
N LEU A 235 4.64 7.50 -28.21
CA LEU A 235 4.51 7.59 -26.75
C LEU A 235 3.10 7.25 -26.27
N LYS A 236 2.35 6.43 -27.03
CA LYS A 236 0.97 6.06 -26.69
C LYS A 236 0.83 5.45 -25.29
N TYR A 237 1.86 4.73 -24.81
CA TYR A 237 1.92 4.12 -23.49
C TYR A 237 2.07 5.13 -22.35
N LEU A 238 2.48 6.37 -22.62
CA LEU A 238 2.53 7.45 -21.63
C LEU A 238 1.33 8.38 -21.71
N CYS A 239 0.45 8.20 -22.69
CA CYS A 239 -0.55 9.19 -23.03
C CYS A 239 -1.76 9.13 -22.07
N PRO A 240 -1.93 10.10 -21.16
CA PRO A 240 -3.02 10.08 -20.18
C PRO A 240 -4.38 10.23 -20.86
N ILE A 241 -4.45 10.92 -22.01
CA ILE A 241 -5.70 11.08 -22.76
C ILE A 241 -6.19 9.76 -23.35
N ARG A 242 -5.29 8.96 -23.91
CA ARG A 242 -5.65 7.64 -24.46
C ARG A 242 -6.04 6.69 -23.33
N ALA A 243 -5.29 6.69 -22.23
CA ALA A 243 -5.63 5.90 -21.05
C ALA A 243 -6.98 6.31 -20.46
N TYR A 244 -7.27 7.62 -20.41
CA TYR A 244 -8.53 8.16 -19.94
C TYR A 244 -9.70 7.76 -20.85
N ALA A 245 -9.53 7.87 -22.17
CA ALA A 245 -10.53 7.43 -23.14
C ALA A 245 -10.81 5.93 -23.02
N ASP A 246 -9.78 5.09 -22.92
CA ASP A 246 -9.92 3.64 -22.71
C ASP A 246 -10.72 3.32 -21.41
N TRP A 247 -10.48 4.09 -20.34
CA TRP A 247 -11.17 3.93 -19.06
C TRP A 247 -12.62 4.42 -19.11
N MET A 248 -12.86 5.59 -19.68
CA MET A 248 -14.19 6.19 -19.77
C MET A 248 -15.11 5.41 -20.70
N ASN A 249 -14.61 4.95 -21.85
CA ASN A 249 -15.38 4.10 -22.77
C ASN A 249 -15.89 2.83 -22.08
N LEU A 250 -15.11 2.29 -21.14
CA LEU A 250 -15.46 1.10 -20.38
C LEU A 250 -16.42 1.38 -19.22
N THR A 251 -16.21 2.47 -18.48
CA THR A 251 -16.83 2.63 -17.14
C THR A 251 -17.95 3.65 -17.11
N GLN A 252 -17.93 4.65 -17.97
CA GLN A 252 -18.89 5.76 -18.00
C GLN A 252 -19.07 6.44 -16.63
N ILE A 253 -18.03 6.44 -15.78
CA ILE A 253 -18.06 7.06 -14.45
C ILE A 253 -18.14 8.57 -14.59
N ASN A 254 -19.24 9.16 -14.12
CA ASN A 254 -19.48 10.61 -14.16
C ASN A 254 -19.55 11.26 -12.76
N GLU A 255 -19.50 10.47 -11.69
CA GLU A 255 -19.57 10.92 -10.30
C GLU A 255 -18.62 10.15 -9.36
N GLY A 256 -18.28 10.78 -8.23
CA GLY A 256 -17.42 10.21 -7.19
C GLY A 256 -15.98 9.98 -7.67
N TYR A 257 -15.29 9.01 -7.08
CA TYR A 257 -13.92 8.68 -7.46
C TYR A 257 -13.84 8.07 -8.87
N ILE A 258 -12.83 8.51 -9.63
CA ILE A 258 -12.50 7.93 -10.94
C ILE A 258 -11.81 6.57 -10.78
N PHE A 259 -11.02 6.43 -9.72
CA PHE A 259 -10.34 5.19 -9.34
C PHE A 259 -11.12 4.51 -8.23
N ARG A 260 -11.93 3.52 -8.61
CA ARG A 260 -12.85 2.82 -7.70
C ARG A 260 -12.29 1.47 -7.29
N ARG A 261 -12.67 1.01 -6.11
CA ARG A 261 -12.32 -0.33 -5.63
C ARG A 261 -12.76 -1.39 -6.64
N ILE A 262 -11.85 -2.28 -7.03
CA ILE A 262 -12.16 -3.44 -7.85
C ILE A 262 -12.29 -4.69 -6.97
N GLY A 263 -13.48 -5.28 -6.99
CA GLY A 263 -13.82 -6.49 -6.26
C GLY A 263 -13.54 -7.77 -7.05
N SER A 264 -13.94 -8.89 -6.45
CA SER A 264 -13.76 -10.23 -7.03
C SER A 264 -14.33 -10.34 -8.44
N GLY A 265 -13.55 -10.93 -9.35
CA GLY A 265 -13.94 -11.08 -10.75
C GLY A 265 -13.79 -9.80 -11.57
N ASP A 266 -12.91 -8.88 -11.16
CA ASP A 266 -12.61 -7.65 -11.89
C ASP A 266 -13.85 -6.75 -12.04
N ARG A 267 -14.66 -6.69 -10.98
CA ARG A 267 -15.90 -5.91 -10.89
C ARG A 267 -15.62 -4.57 -10.21
N ILE A 268 -15.95 -3.48 -10.89
CA ILE A 268 -15.81 -2.12 -10.36
C ILE A 268 -16.94 -1.86 -9.34
N SER A 269 -16.62 -1.24 -8.21
CA SER A 269 -17.64 -0.85 -7.23
C SER A 269 -18.64 0.15 -7.82
N ALA A 270 -19.93 -0.12 -7.64
CA ALA A 270 -21.00 0.83 -8.01
C ALA A 270 -21.03 2.04 -7.06
N ASP A 271 -20.66 1.85 -5.79
CA ASP A 271 -20.53 2.90 -4.79
C ASP A 271 -19.52 4.00 -5.21
N PRO A 272 -19.96 5.25 -5.44
CA PRO A 272 -19.11 6.37 -5.83
C PRO A 272 -18.05 6.76 -4.79
N SER A 273 -18.24 6.38 -3.53
CA SER A 273 -17.31 6.65 -2.43
C SER A 273 -16.24 5.57 -2.24
N ALA A 274 -16.40 4.41 -2.88
CA ALA A 274 -15.49 3.28 -2.75
C ALA A 274 -14.22 3.48 -3.58
N GLN A 275 -13.26 4.22 -3.02
CA GLN A 275 -11.97 4.52 -3.62
C GLN A 275 -11.07 3.27 -3.71
N LEU A 276 -10.24 3.20 -4.75
CA LEU A 276 -9.09 2.30 -4.77
C LEU A 276 -8.05 2.75 -3.73
N VAL A 277 -7.70 1.88 -2.78
CA VAL A 277 -6.72 2.18 -1.73
C VAL A 277 -5.47 1.31 -1.93
N CYS A 278 -4.31 1.95 -2.07
CA CYS A 278 -3.03 1.26 -1.92
C CYS A 278 -2.81 0.98 -0.44
N TYR A 279 -3.01 -0.26 0.00
CA TYR A 279 -2.60 -0.65 1.34
C TYR A 279 -1.08 -0.50 1.45
N PRO A 280 -0.56 0.22 2.47
CA PRO A 280 0.87 0.24 2.72
C PRO A 280 1.30 -1.17 3.13
N CYS A 281 2.07 -1.84 2.25
CA CYS A 281 2.83 -3.03 2.59
C CYS A 281 3.88 -2.73 3.66
#